data_AF-A0A257RXB1-F1
#
_entry.id   AF-A0A257RXB1-F1
#
_cell.length_a   1.000
_cell.length_b   1.000
_cell.length_c   1.000
_cell.angle_alpha   90.00
_cell.angle_beta   90.00
_cell.angle_gamma   90.00
#
_symmetry.space_group_name_H-M   'P 1'
#
loop_
_entity.id
_entity.type
_entity.pdbx_description
1 polymer ?
#
loop_
_entity_poly.entity_id
_entity_poly.type
_entity_poly.pdbx_seq_one_letter_code
_entity_poly.pdbx_strand_id
1 'polypeptide(L)'
;MATLTTETTTRRERIRASFSPSEWRRLYGMFSFIGFLHVLGWAIILFASTRHFHVGGGKMLGVGTGVLAYTLGMRHAFDADHIAAIDNTTRKFMSEGKRPM
;
A
#
# COMPACT_ATOMS: atom_id res chain seq x y z
N MET A 1 -43.61 -12.35 -22.58
CA MET A 1 -42.65 -11.24 -22.65
C MET A 1 -42.05 -11.10 -21.26
N ALA A 2 -40.94 -11.77 -20.98
CA ALA A 2 -40.35 -11.83 -19.64
C ALA A 2 -39.50 -10.58 -19.40
N THR A 3 -39.93 -9.75 -18.46
CA THR A 3 -39.25 -8.54 -18.02
C THR A 3 -37.99 -8.95 -17.24
N LEU A 4 -36.81 -8.83 -17.87
CA LEU A 4 -35.53 -8.96 -17.16
C LEU A 4 -35.32 -7.70 -16.32
N THR A 5 -35.57 -7.80 -15.01
CA THR A 5 -35.21 -6.76 -14.04
C THR A 5 -33.71 -6.81 -13.80
N THR A 6 -32.96 -5.98 -14.52
CA THR A 6 -31.52 -5.83 -14.28
C THR A 6 -31.32 -5.05 -12.97
N GLU A 7 -31.20 -5.75 -11.85
CA GLU A 7 -30.81 -5.18 -10.55
C GLU A 7 -29.47 -4.44 -10.72
N THR A 8 -29.49 -3.11 -10.66
CA THR A 8 -28.31 -2.25 -10.71
C THR A 8 -27.56 -2.31 -9.38
N THR A 9 -26.80 -3.39 -9.17
CA THR A 9 -25.90 -3.50 -8.01
C THR A 9 -24.89 -2.35 -8.01
N THR A 10 -24.77 -1.67 -6.88
CA THR A 10 -23.87 -0.52 -6.76
C THR A 10 -22.41 -0.99 -6.78
N ARG A 11 -21.50 -0.14 -7.27
CA ARG A 11 -20.04 -0.43 -7.27
C ARG A 11 -19.52 -0.86 -5.90
N ARG A 12 -20.09 -0.30 -4.82
CA ARG A 12 -19.71 -0.62 -3.43
C ARG A 12 -20.13 -2.03 -3.01
N GLU A 13 -21.32 -2.47 -3.40
CA GLU A 13 -21.81 -3.83 -3.11
C GLU A 13 -20.99 -4.89 -3.82
N ARG A 14 -20.63 -4.64 -5.09
CA ARG A 14 -19.73 -5.52 -5.85
C ARG A 14 -18.36 -5.66 -5.20
N ILE A 15 -17.75 -4.56 -4.75
CA ILE A 15 -16.43 -4.59 -4.08
C ILE A 15 -16.53 -5.35 -2.74
N ARG A 16 -17.58 -5.11 -1.95
CA ARG A 16 -17.79 -5.82 -0.68
C ARG A 16 -17.96 -7.33 -0.88
N ALA A 17 -18.66 -7.73 -1.94
CA ALA A 17 -18.85 -9.13 -2.30
C ALA A 17 -17.65 -9.79 -3.01
N SER A 18 -16.58 -9.03 -3.30
CA SER A 18 -15.43 -9.55 -4.05
C SER A 18 -14.48 -10.42 -3.22
N PHE A 19 -14.48 -10.28 -1.89
CA PHE A 19 -13.58 -10.99 -0.98
C PHE A 19 -14.33 -11.64 0.19
N SER A 20 -13.82 -12.78 0.66
CA SER A 20 -14.28 -13.41 1.90
C SER A 20 -13.94 -12.58 3.14
N PRO A 21 -14.66 -12.75 4.25
CA PRO A 21 -14.32 -12.07 5.52
C PRO A 21 -12.89 -12.34 6.00
N SER A 22 -12.31 -13.49 5.63
CA SER A 22 -10.94 -13.87 5.98
C SER A 22 -9.89 -13.15 5.14
N GLU A 23 -10.14 -12.98 3.84
CA GLU A 23 -9.31 -12.20 2.92
C GLU A 23 -9.31 -10.72 3.32
N TRP A 24 -10.48 -10.17 3.67
CA TRP A 24 -10.59 -8.80 4.19
C TRP A 24 -9.72 -8.59 5.42
N ARG A 25 -9.73 -9.54 6.36
CA ARG A 25 -8.89 -9.45 7.58
C ARG A 25 -7.40 -9.45 7.25
N ARG A 26 -6.98 -10.31 6.31
CA ARG A 26 -5.58 -10.37 5.85
C ARG A 26 -5.16 -9.08 5.15
N LEU A 27 -6.04 -8.55 4.29
CA LEU A 27 -5.82 -7.31 3.56
C LEU A 27 -5.68 -6.14 4.52
N TYR A 28 -6.60 -5.99 5.49
CA TYR A 28 -6.47 -4.98 6.53
C TYR A 28 -5.20 -5.15 7.36
N GLY A 29 -4.87 -6.38 7.78
CA GLY A 29 -3.63 -6.64 8.52
C GLY A 29 -2.38 -6.18 7.78
N MET A 30 -2.27 -6.51 6.49
CA MET A 30 -1.16 -6.09 5.64
C MET A 30 -1.08 -4.56 5.52
N PHE A 31 -2.18 -3.90 5.16
CA PHE A 31 -2.20 -2.44 5.01
C PHE A 31 -1.95 -1.70 6.33
N SER A 32 -2.48 -2.20 7.44
CA SER A 32 -2.22 -1.66 8.78
C SER A 32 -0.75 -1.79 9.16
N PHE A 33 -0.11 -2.93 8.88
CA PHE A 33 1.31 -3.12 9.15
C PHE A 33 2.19 -2.18 8.31
N ILE A 34 1.88 -2.05 7.01
CA ILE A 34 2.57 -1.09 6.12
C ILE A 34 2.41 0.34 6.67
N GLY A 35 1.19 0.75 7.01
CA GLY A 35 0.93 2.09 7.56
C GLY A 35 1.66 2.34 8.88
N PHE A 36 1.71 1.34 9.76
CA PHE A 36 2.48 1.40 11.01
C PHE A 36 3.96 1.67 10.76
N LEU A 37 4.59 0.94 9.82
CA LEU A 37 6.00 1.15 9.48
C LEU A 37 6.28 2.55 8.93
N HIS A 38 5.36 3.11 8.14
CA HIS A 38 5.49 4.49 7.64
C HIS A 38 5.44 5.50 8.78
N VAL A 39 4.46 5.39 9.68
CA VAL A 39 4.35 6.27 10.86
C VAL A 39 5.59 6.16 11.74
N LEU A 40 6.08 4.94 11.96
CA LEU A 40 7.30 4.69 12.73
C LEU A 40 8.52 5.34 12.07
N GLY A 41 8.70 5.19 10.75
CA GLY A 41 9.79 5.81 10.01
C GLY A 41 9.77 7.35 10.10
N TRP A 42 8.60 7.97 9.94
CA TRP A 42 8.44 9.41 10.12
C TRP A 42 8.72 9.85 11.56
N ALA A 43 8.24 9.09 12.55
CA ALA A 43 8.51 9.38 13.97
C ALA A 43 10.01 9.33 14.29
N ILE A 44 10.74 8.36 13.73
CA ILE A 44 12.19 8.24 13.88
C ILE A 44 12.90 9.45 13.25
N ILE A 45 12.54 9.86 12.03
CA ILE A 45 13.12 11.02 11.37
C ILE A 45 12.90 12.30 12.19
N LEU A 46 11.67 12.51 12.67
CA LEU A 46 11.32 13.65 13.51
C LEU A 46 12.09 13.63 14.83
N PHE A 47 12.13 12.49 15.53
CA PHE A 47 12.85 12.34 16.79
C PHE A 47 14.36 12.55 16.63
N ALA A 48 14.97 11.95 15.60
CA ALA A 48 16.40 12.13 15.29
C ALA A 48 16.74 13.60 14.99
N SER A 49 15.86 14.30 14.26
CA SER A 49 16.00 15.73 13.97
C SER A 49 15.98 16.62 15.23
N THR A 50 15.30 16.20 16.30
CA THR A 50 15.26 16.94 17.58
C THR A 50 16.49 16.74 18.47
N ARG A 51 17.25 15.64 18.33
CA ARG A 51 18.29 15.25 19.30
C ARG A 51 19.73 15.58 18.87
N HIS A 52 20.03 15.68 17.58
CA HIS A 52 21.43 15.69 17.11
C HIS A 52 21.73 16.65 15.93
N PHE A 53 21.49 17.96 16.04
CA PHE A 53 22.08 18.93 15.08
C PHE A 53 22.41 20.28 15.75
N HIS A 54 23.47 20.31 16.57
CA HIS A 54 24.12 21.54 17.06
C HIS A 54 25.21 22.05 16.11
N VAL A 55 25.07 21.85 14.79
CA VAL A 55 26.00 22.43 13.81
C VAL A 55 25.20 23.42 12.97
N GLY A 56 25.56 24.69 13.05
CA GLY A 56 24.85 25.82 12.42
C GLY A 56 24.40 25.50 10.99
N GLY A 57 23.12 25.69 10.69
CA GLY A 57 22.52 25.44 9.38
C GLY A 57 22.12 23.98 9.05
N GLY A 58 22.52 22.99 9.86
CA GLY A 58 22.39 21.55 9.53
C GLY A 58 21.00 20.91 9.66
N LYS A 59 20.02 21.57 10.30
CA LYS A 59 18.64 21.03 10.45
C LYS A 59 17.95 20.75 9.11
N MET A 60 18.21 21.59 8.10
CA MET A 60 17.64 21.42 6.76
C MET A 60 18.20 20.19 6.04
N LEU A 61 19.47 19.85 6.29
CA LEU A 61 20.11 18.67 5.70
C LEU A 61 19.53 17.37 6.28
N GLY A 62 19.33 17.27 7.60
CA GLY A 62 18.75 16.06 8.21
C GLY A 62 17.33 15.76 7.73
N VAL A 63 16.47 16.78 7.65
CA VAL A 63 15.10 16.63 7.12
C VAL A 63 15.12 16.38 5.61
N GLY A 64 15.95 17.10 4.86
CA GLY A 64 16.11 16.91 3.41
C GLY A 64 16.59 15.50 3.05
N THR A 65 17.59 14.97 3.75
CA THR A 65 18.07 13.59 3.58
C THR A 65 17.02 12.58 4.01
N GLY A 66 16.26 12.83 5.08
CA GLY A 66 15.15 11.97 5.49
C GLY A 66 14.03 11.90 4.44
N VAL A 67 13.67 13.03 3.84
CA VAL A 67 12.68 13.10 2.75
C VAL A 67 13.20 12.43 1.48
N LEU A 68 14.48 12.61 1.14
CA LEU A 68 15.10 11.92 0.00
C LEU A 68 15.13 10.41 0.21
N ALA A 69 15.53 9.93 1.39
CA ALA A 69 15.52 8.51 1.71
C ALA A 69 14.09 7.94 1.66
N TYR A 70 13.10 8.69 2.16
CA TYR A 70 11.70 8.29 2.10
C TYR A 70 11.18 8.22 0.66
N THR A 71 11.45 9.21 -0.18
CA THR A 71 10.98 9.23 -1.57
C THR A 71 11.68 8.17 -2.43
N LEU A 72 12.98 7.96 -2.26
CA LEU A 72 13.71 6.87 -2.92
C LEU A 72 13.22 5.49 -2.45
N GLY A 73 12.94 5.33 -1.15
CA GLY A 73 12.36 4.10 -0.61
C GLY A 73 10.94 3.83 -1.12
N MET A 74 10.09 4.85 -1.20
CA MET A 74 8.77 4.73 -1.80
C MET A 74 8.87 4.34 -3.28
N ARG A 75 9.77 4.96 -4.04
CA ARG A 75 9.99 4.60 -5.46
C ARG A 75 10.34 3.12 -5.60
N HIS A 76 11.27 2.64 -4.78
CA HIS A 76 11.68 1.23 -4.81
C HIS A 76 10.50 0.26 -4.59
N ALA A 77 9.57 0.60 -3.71
CA ALA A 77 8.38 -0.21 -3.45
C ALA A 77 7.34 -0.22 -4.58
N PHE A 78 7.38 0.77 -5.50
CA PHE A 78 6.44 0.91 -6.62
C PHE A 78 7.11 0.72 -8.00
N ASP A 79 8.31 0.15 -8.02
CA ASP A 79 9.02 -0.14 -9.27
C ASP A 79 8.26 -1.17 -10.14
N ALA A 80 8.55 -1.18 -11.44
CA ALA A 80 7.80 -1.95 -12.45
C ALA A 80 7.86 -3.48 -12.23
N ASP A 81 8.90 -3.97 -11.58
CA ASP A 81 9.08 -5.37 -11.22
C ASP A 81 8.07 -5.84 -10.17
N HIS A 82 7.77 -5.00 -9.16
CA HIS A 82 6.74 -5.30 -8.17
C HIS A 82 5.35 -5.37 -8.81
N ILE A 83 5.03 -4.44 -9.70
CA ILE A 83 3.75 -4.42 -10.42
C ILE A 83 3.66 -5.64 -11.36
N ALA A 84 4.72 -5.95 -12.09
CA ALA A 84 4.78 -7.11 -12.99
C ALA A 84 4.64 -8.44 -12.23
N ALA A 85 5.19 -8.55 -11.03
CA ALA A 85 5.02 -9.74 -10.19
C ALA A 85 3.56 -9.95 -9.76
N ILE A 86 2.86 -8.87 -9.35
CA ILE A 86 1.43 -8.92 -8.99
C ILE A 86 0.57 -9.27 -10.22
N ASP A 87 0.86 -8.68 -11.38
CA ASP A 87 0.14 -8.99 -12.61
C ASP A 87 0.35 -10.46 -13.02
N ASN A 88 1.59 -10.94 -13.02
CA ASN A 88 1.92 -12.30 -13.40
C ASN A 88 1.26 -13.34 -12.48
N THR A 89 1.22 -13.09 -11.17
CA THR A 89 0.52 -13.98 -10.22
C THR A 89 -0.99 -13.95 -10.43
N THR A 90 -1.57 -12.78 -10.68
CA THR A 90 -3.01 -12.63 -10.99
C THR A 90 -3.37 -13.37 -12.28
N ARG A 91 -2.62 -13.16 -13.37
CA ARG A 91 -2.81 -13.82 -14.65
C ARG A 91 -2.68 -15.33 -14.53
N LYS A 92 -1.70 -15.81 -13.74
CA LYS A 92 -1.51 -17.23 -13.47
C LYS A 92 -2.71 -17.82 -12.72
N PHE A 93 -3.16 -17.20 -11.64
CA PHE A 93 -4.31 -17.71 -10.89
C PHE A 93 -5.59 -17.71 -11.73
N MET A 94 -5.83 -16.66 -12.52
CA MET A 94 -6.96 -16.62 -13.44
C MET A 94 -6.88 -17.71 -14.51
N SER A 95 -5.68 -18.00 -15.05
CA SER A 95 -5.48 -19.09 -16.01
C SER A 95 -5.72 -20.48 -15.43
N GLU A 96 -5.50 -20.65 -14.12
CA GLU A 96 -5.77 -21.89 -13.37
C GLU A 96 -7.22 -21.97 -12.85
N GLY A 97 -8.09 -21.01 -13.19
CA GLY A 97 -9.46 -20.91 -12.67
C GLY A 97 -9.55 -20.58 -11.18
N LYS A 98 -8.44 -20.19 -10.55
CA LYS A 98 -8.37 -19.78 -9.15
C LYS A 98 -8.66 -18.29 -9.02
N ARG A 99 -9.27 -17.91 -7.90
CA ARG A 99 -9.48 -16.50 -7.58
C ARG A 99 -8.14 -15.93 -7.11
N PRO A 100 -7.68 -14.80 -7.66
CA PRO A 100 -6.36 -14.26 -7.35
C PRO A 100 -6.20 -13.76 -5.92
N MET A 101 -7.29 -13.69 -5.15
CA MET A 101 -7.38 -13.69 -3.69
C MET A 101 -8.75 -14.26 -3.31
#